data_AF-A0AAD6A7D9-F1
#
_entry.id   AF-A0AAD6A7D9-F1
#
_cell.length_a   1.000
_cell.length_b   1.000
_cell.length_c   1.000
_cell.angle_alpha   90.00
_cell.angle_beta   90.00
_cell.angle_gamma   90.00
#
_symmetry.space_group_name_H-M   'P 1'
#
loop_
_entity.id
_entity.type
_entity.pdbx_description
1 polymer ?
#
loop_
_entity_poly.entity_id
_entity_poly.type
_entity_poly.pdbx_seq_one_letter_code
_entity_poly.pdbx_strand_id
1 'polypeptide(L)'
;MNLLSPPSHSWTLLDTCLLSSCLPEVTRMSRKFTHISTLLQYLHLSLTCMCEAWEDILLQMDLRLTKFVQEKNTSTQVQDEFLELLLWGQSSPELQALLMNQLTVKGLKKLGQSIESSYSSIQKLVISHLQSGSEALLYHLSEVRGMSLWKQKFEPLGLDAAALEGAITAVGSFSLKANELLQVIDKSMKNFKAFFRWLYVAMLRMCEEHVPPELNKMTQKDIAFVADFLSEHFSENEELFDRKGKYFNVERVGQYLKDEDEDLVSPPNTKGNQWLRFLQESAHLKESPLLFPSFPQKSLHFVKRMMEGVIEQCLQKPAEVIGRSVTQAVFLPLYTVPESSENTPRLFELPSLWNDKKNRMHHVVFCMPEVSPCKVFLLRRGTDPLR
;
A
#
# COMPACT_ATOMS: atom_id res chain seq x y z
N MET A 1 2.11 -46.62 -23.15
CA MET A 1 3.40 -46.57 -22.44
C MET A 1 4.16 -45.37 -22.99
N ASN A 2 4.13 -44.24 -22.31
CA ASN A 2 4.97 -43.10 -22.65
C ASN A 2 6.38 -43.44 -22.20
N LEU A 3 7.25 -43.77 -23.15
CA LEU A 3 8.70 -43.85 -22.91
C LEU A 3 9.17 -42.45 -22.56
N LEU A 4 9.27 -42.14 -21.27
CA LEU A 4 10.01 -40.98 -20.79
C LEU A 4 11.46 -41.19 -21.23
N SER A 5 11.95 -40.31 -22.10
CA SER A 5 13.35 -40.29 -22.50
C SER A 5 14.24 -40.19 -21.25
N PRO A 6 15.32 -40.97 -21.15
CA PRO A 6 16.20 -40.93 -19.99
C PRO A 6 16.75 -39.52 -19.77
N PRO A 7 16.95 -39.07 -18.52
CA PRO A 7 17.43 -37.73 -18.22
C PRO A 7 18.78 -37.49 -18.90
N SER A 8 18.88 -36.43 -19.72
CA SER A 8 20.11 -36.10 -20.46
C SER A 8 20.68 -34.76 -20.02
N HIS A 9 21.98 -34.71 -19.77
CA HIS A 9 22.69 -33.46 -19.54
C HIS A 9 23.06 -32.83 -20.89
N SER A 10 22.78 -31.53 -21.02
CA SER A 10 23.19 -30.72 -22.17
C SER A 10 23.84 -29.43 -21.70
N TRP A 11 24.76 -28.90 -22.51
CA TRP A 11 25.37 -27.60 -22.31
C TRP A 11 24.87 -26.63 -23.38
N THR A 12 24.37 -25.48 -22.93
CA THR A 12 23.89 -24.41 -23.80
C THR A 12 24.66 -23.13 -23.58
N LEU A 13 25.00 -22.46 -24.68
CA LEU A 13 25.51 -21.10 -24.66
C LEU A 13 24.45 -20.19 -25.24
N LEU A 14 24.01 -19.22 -24.44
CA LEU A 14 23.06 -18.21 -24.83
C LEU A 14 23.79 -16.91 -25.17
N ASP A 15 23.46 -16.34 -26.33
CA ASP A 15 23.99 -15.05 -26.75
C ASP A 15 23.29 -13.91 -26.00
N THR A 16 24.08 -13.06 -25.37
CA THR A 16 23.63 -11.90 -24.60
C THR A 16 24.18 -10.58 -25.17
N CYS A 17 24.46 -10.52 -26.48
CA CYS A 17 24.98 -9.34 -27.18
C CYS A 17 24.25 -8.02 -26.84
N LEU A 18 22.93 -8.02 -26.68
CA LEU A 18 22.17 -6.83 -26.27
C LEU A 18 22.61 -6.29 -24.90
N LEU A 19 22.81 -7.19 -23.92
CA LEU A 19 23.28 -6.82 -22.58
C LEU A 19 24.71 -6.29 -22.62
N SER A 20 25.56 -6.84 -23.48
CA SER A 20 26.94 -6.38 -23.62
C SER A 20 27.04 -5.03 -24.34
N SER A 21 26.22 -4.79 -25.37
CA SER A 21 26.25 -3.56 -26.17
C SER A 21 25.59 -2.38 -25.46
N CYS A 22 24.52 -2.62 -24.70
CA CYS A 22 23.79 -1.62 -23.92
C CYS A 22 24.12 -1.69 -22.41
N LEU A 23 25.32 -2.16 -22.03
CA LEU A 23 25.69 -2.37 -20.64
C LEU A 23 25.47 -1.14 -19.72
N PRO A 24 25.88 0.09 -20.08
CA PRO A 24 25.67 1.24 -19.20
C PRO A 24 24.19 1.63 -19.11
N GLU A 25 23.42 1.50 -20.20
CA GLU A 25 21.97 1.74 -20.22
C GLU A 25 21.24 0.73 -19.33
N VAL A 26 21.52 -0.56 -19.49
CA VAL A 26 20.94 -1.64 -18.67
C VAL A 26 21.30 -1.46 -17.21
N THR A 27 22.55 -1.10 -16.89
CA THR A 27 22.99 -0.86 -15.51
C THR A 27 22.27 0.34 -14.88
N ARG A 28 22.06 1.43 -15.64
CA ARG A 28 21.34 2.60 -15.14
C ARG A 28 19.85 2.30 -14.94
N MET A 29 19.24 1.62 -15.91
CA MET A 29 17.84 1.21 -15.87
C MET A 29 17.58 0.27 -14.70
N SER A 30 18.40 -0.78 -14.53
CA SER A 30 18.24 -1.76 -13.45
C SER A 30 18.33 -1.11 -12.07
N ARG A 31 19.27 -0.18 -11.85
CA ARG A 31 19.36 0.58 -10.60
C ARG A 31 18.08 1.36 -10.30
N LYS A 32 17.51 2.06 -11.30
CA LYS A 32 16.25 2.81 -11.11
C LYS A 32 15.08 1.87 -10.84
N PHE A 33 15.00 0.74 -11.55
CA PHE A 33 13.98 -0.27 -11.32
C PHE A 33 14.06 -0.87 -9.92
N THR A 34 15.27 -1.18 -9.43
CA THR A 34 15.46 -1.63 -8.04
C THR A 34 14.98 -0.57 -7.05
N HIS A 35 15.33 0.70 -7.23
CA HIS A 35 14.82 1.78 -6.37
C HIS A 35 13.29 1.87 -6.39
N ILE A 36 12.67 1.79 -7.58
CA ILE A 36 11.21 1.80 -7.74
C ILE A 36 10.59 0.61 -6.99
N SER A 37 11.09 -0.61 -7.19
CA SER A 37 10.57 -1.80 -6.51
C SER A 37 10.74 -1.74 -4.99
N THR A 38 11.87 -1.24 -4.49
CA THR A 38 12.09 -1.03 -3.06
C THR A 38 11.12 0.01 -2.49
N LEU A 39 10.84 1.09 -3.23
CA LEU A 39 9.87 2.11 -2.81
C LEU A 39 8.44 1.58 -2.81
N LEU A 40 8.05 0.74 -3.77
CA LEU A 40 6.74 0.07 -3.75
C LEU A 40 6.58 -0.81 -2.50
N GLN A 41 7.59 -1.60 -2.17
CA GLN A 41 7.59 -2.41 -0.95
C GLN A 41 7.53 -1.55 0.31
N TYR A 42 8.26 -0.43 0.33
CA TYR A 42 8.23 0.53 1.42
C TYR A 42 6.84 1.18 1.62
N LEU A 43 6.18 1.59 0.52
CA LEU A 43 4.83 2.13 0.55
C LEU A 43 3.81 1.07 1.01
N HIS A 44 3.98 -0.18 0.56
CA HIS A 44 3.16 -1.30 1.00
C HIS A 44 3.26 -1.49 2.51
N LEU A 45 4.48 -1.59 3.05
CA LEU A 45 4.72 -1.76 4.48
C LEU A 45 4.19 -0.57 5.29
N SER A 46 4.38 0.65 4.80
CA SER A 46 3.88 1.87 5.46
C SER A 46 2.35 1.86 5.57
N LEU A 47 1.66 1.42 4.51
CA LEU A 47 0.20 1.28 4.53
C LEU A 47 -0.25 0.18 5.49
N THR A 48 0.45 -0.96 5.54
CA THR A 48 0.16 -2.03 6.51
C THR A 48 0.25 -1.53 7.94
N CYS A 49 1.33 -0.81 8.30
CA CYS A 49 1.47 -0.21 9.63
C CYS A 49 0.36 0.82 9.95
N MET A 50 -0.15 1.54 8.95
CA MET A 50 -1.30 2.43 9.13
C MET A 50 -2.59 1.67 9.40
N CYS A 51 -2.81 0.55 8.71
CA CYS A 51 -3.98 -0.32 8.94
C CYS A 51 -3.95 -0.90 10.35
N GLU A 52 -2.82 -1.42 10.80
CA GLU A 52 -2.63 -1.95 12.18
C GLU A 52 -2.97 -0.88 13.24
N ALA A 53 -2.40 0.33 13.09
CA ALA A 53 -2.67 1.44 14.01
C ALA A 53 -4.14 1.90 14.01
N TRP A 54 -4.84 1.73 12.89
CA TRP A 54 -6.27 2.03 12.78
C TRP A 54 -7.15 0.92 13.39
N GLU A 55 -6.79 -0.34 13.21
CA GLU A 55 -7.49 -1.48 13.83
C GLU A 55 -7.45 -1.39 15.35
N ASP A 56 -6.32 -0.93 15.92
CA ASP A 56 -6.21 -0.63 17.36
C ASP A 56 -7.22 0.44 17.82
N ILE A 57 -7.43 1.51 17.02
CA ILE A 57 -8.44 2.54 17.32
C ILE A 57 -9.84 1.93 17.29
N LEU A 58 -10.15 1.16 16.24
CA LEU A 58 -11.44 0.52 16.10
C LEU A 58 -11.75 -0.38 17.28
N LEU A 59 -10.81 -1.26 17.65
CA LEU A 59 -11.00 -2.20 18.75
C LEU A 59 -11.30 -1.48 20.08
N GLN A 60 -10.60 -0.37 20.36
CA GLN A 60 -10.82 0.40 21.59
C GLN A 60 -12.17 1.11 21.63
N MET A 61 -12.63 1.64 20.50
CA MET A 61 -13.92 2.31 20.38
C MET A 61 -15.08 1.31 20.42
N ASP A 62 -14.95 0.20 19.69
CA ASP A 62 -15.96 -0.85 19.57
C ASP A 62 -16.18 -1.57 20.92
N LEU A 63 -15.11 -1.94 21.64
CA LEU A 63 -15.23 -2.62 22.95
C LEU A 63 -15.93 -1.81 24.04
N ARG A 64 -16.03 -0.48 23.91
CA ARG A 64 -16.55 0.43 24.95
C ARG A 64 -17.88 1.07 24.59
N LEU A 65 -18.09 1.42 23.33
CA LEU A 65 -19.33 2.05 22.89
C LEU A 65 -20.33 1.05 22.30
N THR A 66 -19.90 -0.06 21.69
CA THR A 66 -20.82 -1.07 21.12
C THR A 66 -21.51 -1.91 22.19
N LYS A 67 -20.82 -2.18 23.29
CA LYS A 67 -21.44 -2.77 24.48
C LYS A 67 -22.59 -1.92 25.02
N PHE A 68 -22.49 -0.59 24.94
CA PHE A 68 -23.57 0.30 25.34
C PHE A 68 -24.82 0.13 24.50
N VAL A 69 -24.66 0.13 23.17
CA VAL A 69 -25.80 0.04 22.26
C VAL A 69 -26.48 -1.32 22.37
N GLN A 70 -25.70 -2.38 22.59
CA GLN A 70 -26.19 -3.74 22.76
C GLN A 70 -26.84 -4.00 24.14
N GLU A 71 -26.35 -3.35 25.21
CA GLU A 71 -26.89 -3.50 26.57
C GLU A 71 -28.10 -2.60 26.82
N LYS A 72 -28.37 -1.64 25.93
CA LYS A 72 -29.55 -0.76 26.00
C LYS A 72 -30.81 -1.49 25.54
N ASN A 73 -31.85 -1.47 26.38
CA ASN A 73 -33.19 -1.98 26.06
C ASN A 73 -34.18 -0.86 25.68
N THR A 74 -33.70 0.35 25.39
CA THR A 74 -34.54 1.52 25.07
C THR A 74 -34.60 1.80 23.57
N SER A 75 -35.71 2.40 23.13
CA SER A 75 -35.98 2.75 21.73
C SER A 75 -35.27 4.02 21.24
N THR A 76 -34.51 4.71 22.10
CA THR A 76 -33.84 5.97 21.78
C THR A 76 -32.41 5.74 21.30
N GLN A 77 -32.05 6.37 20.18
CA GLN A 77 -30.71 6.28 19.61
C GLN A 77 -29.66 6.92 20.51
N VAL A 78 -28.43 6.41 20.46
CA VAL A 78 -27.30 6.96 21.21
C VAL A 78 -27.00 8.40 20.79
N GLN A 79 -27.18 8.74 19.51
CA GLN A 79 -27.05 10.10 19.01
C GLN A 79 -27.97 11.06 19.77
N ASP A 80 -29.26 10.72 19.88
CA ASP A 80 -30.28 11.57 20.48
C ASP A 80 -29.98 11.84 21.96
N GLU A 81 -29.56 10.83 22.72
CA GLU A 81 -29.21 11.03 24.14
C GLU A 81 -27.99 11.93 24.33
N PHE A 82 -26.96 11.80 23.49
CA PHE A 82 -25.81 12.71 23.55
C PHE A 82 -26.16 14.12 23.08
N LEU A 83 -27.07 14.27 22.12
CA LEU A 83 -27.58 15.58 21.70
C LEU A 83 -28.45 16.23 22.79
N GLU A 84 -29.30 15.46 23.46
CA GLU A 84 -30.07 15.94 24.62
C GLU A 84 -29.14 16.39 25.75
N LEU A 85 -28.10 15.61 26.04
CA LEU A 85 -27.07 16.01 27.00
C LEU A 85 -26.34 17.30 26.58
N LEU A 86 -26.08 17.47 25.27
CA LEU A 86 -25.40 18.65 24.74
C LEU A 86 -26.28 19.91 24.81
N LEU A 87 -27.58 19.76 24.51
CA LEU A 87 -28.53 20.88 24.42
C LEU A 87 -29.11 21.27 25.78
N TRP A 88 -29.50 20.28 26.58
CA TRP A 88 -30.25 20.49 27.83
C TRP A 88 -29.41 20.26 29.08
N GLY A 89 -28.23 19.63 28.96
CA GLY A 89 -27.37 19.31 30.10
C GLY A 89 -27.93 18.21 31.01
N GLN A 90 -29.03 17.57 30.62
CA GLN A 90 -29.63 16.45 31.34
C GLN A 90 -29.26 15.14 30.64
N SER A 91 -28.72 14.19 31.39
CA SER A 91 -28.46 12.83 30.92
C SER A 91 -29.60 11.89 31.30
N SER A 92 -29.95 10.96 30.44
CA SER A 92 -30.79 9.82 30.83
C SER A 92 -30.10 9.00 31.94
N PRO A 93 -30.86 8.33 32.82
CA PRO A 93 -30.28 7.49 33.88
C PRO A 93 -29.40 6.35 33.31
N GLU A 94 -29.73 5.88 32.11
CA GLU A 94 -28.97 4.86 31.37
C GLU A 94 -27.62 5.40 30.90
N LEU A 95 -27.60 6.58 30.26
CA LEU A 95 -26.37 7.24 29.83
C LEU A 95 -25.50 7.63 31.03
N GLN A 96 -26.11 8.12 32.12
CA GLN A 96 -25.40 8.43 33.35
C GLN A 96 -24.75 7.20 33.98
N ALA A 97 -25.47 6.07 34.04
CA ALA A 97 -24.93 4.82 34.55
C ALA A 97 -23.73 4.33 33.71
N LEU A 98 -23.80 4.46 32.38
CA LEU A 98 -22.66 4.12 31.52
C LEU A 98 -21.45 5.04 31.79
N LEU A 99 -21.66 6.34 31.73
CA LEU A 99 -20.56 7.31 31.85
C LEU A 99 -19.87 7.16 33.21
N MET A 100 -20.64 6.95 34.28
CA MET A 100 -20.11 6.88 35.64
C MET A 100 -19.57 5.49 36.01
N ASN A 101 -20.24 4.41 35.65
CA ASN A 101 -19.87 3.07 36.12
C ASN A 101 -18.96 2.31 35.15
N GLN A 102 -19.20 2.40 33.84
CA GLN A 102 -18.46 1.61 32.84
C GLN A 102 -17.28 2.36 32.25
N LEU A 103 -17.48 3.62 31.84
CA LEU A 103 -16.44 4.41 31.20
C LEU A 103 -15.53 5.06 32.24
N THR A 104 -16.12 5.69 33.27
CA THR A 104 -15.46 6.48 34.33
C THR A 104 -14.68 7.68 33.79
N VAL A 105 -14.50 8.70 34.64
CA VAL A 105 -13.69 9.90 34.29
C VAL A 105 -12.24 9.53 33.92
N LYS A 106 -11.67 8.53 34.61
CA LYS A 106 -10.30 8.04 34.35
C LYS A 106 -10.22 7.24 33.05
N GLY A 107 -11.21 6.40 32.77
CA GLY A 107 -11.26 5.63 31.54
C GLY A 107 -11.47 6.51 30.30
N LEU A 108 -12.30 7.56 30.41
CA LEU A 108 -12.47 8.55 29.34
C LEU A 108 -11.14 9.24 28.98
N LYS A 109 -10.35 9.68 29.98
CA LYS A 109 -9.03 10.27 29.73
C LYS A 109 -8.08 9.30 29.02
N LYS A 110 -8.03 8.05 29.48
CA LYS A 110 -7.18 7.01 28.86
C LYS A 110 -7.60 6.72 27.42
N LEU A 111 -8.92 6.62 27.18
CA LEU A 111 -9.47 6.39 25.85
C LEU A 111 -9.13 7.56 24.90
N GLY A 112 -9.38 8.79 25.33
CA GLY A 112 -9.07 9.98 24.55
C GLY A 112 -7.57 10.09 24.21
N GLN A 113 -6.70 9.86 25.18
CA GLN A 113 -5.25 9.88 24.96
C GLN A 113 -4.78 8.77 24.00
N SER A 114 -5.36 7.58 24.11
CA SER A 114 -5.04 6.44 23.24
C SER A 114 -5.43 6.74 21.79
N ILE A 115 -6.67 7.21 21.55
CA ILE A 115 -7.16 7.59 20.23
C ILE A 115 -6.34 8.74 19.63
N GLU A 116 -6.03 9.78 20.42
CA GLU A 116 -5.18 10.91 19.97
C GLU A 116 -3.78 10.41 19.56
N SER A 117 -3.21 9.48 20.33
CA SER A 117 -1.90 8.90 20.03
C SER A 117 -1.90 8.08 18.74
N SER A 118 -2.93 7.26 18.50
CA SER A 118 -3.05 6.45 17.28
C SER A 118 -3.29 7.32 16.05
N TYR A 119 -4.16 8.33 16.13
CA TYR A 119 -4.32 9.29 15.02
C TYR A 119 -3.03 10.06 14.72
N SER A 120 -2.29 10.50 15.74
CA SER A 120 -0.98 11.14 15.54
C SER A 120 0.03 10.19 14.88
N SER A 121 0.02 8.91 15.24
CA SER A 121 0.86 7.89 14.60
C SER A 121 0.50 7.70 13.12
N ILE A 122 -0.80 7.54 12.80
CA ILE A 122 -1.26 7.41 11.41
C ILE A 122 -0.92 8.68 10.61
N GLN A 123 -1.15 9.87 11.16
CA GLN A 123 -0.82 11.14 10.53
C GLN A 123 0.68 11.25 10.19
N LYS A 124 1.56 10.85 11.13
CA LYS A 124 3.01 10.80 10.89
C LYS A 124 3.39 9.77 9.83
N LEU A 125 2.74 8.60 9.81
CA LEU A 125 2.96 7.59 8.76
C LEU A 125 2.60 8.13 7.38
N VAL A 126 1.48 8.85 7.25
CA VAL A 126 1.08 9.48 5.98
C VAL A 126 2.12 10.51 5.52
N ILE A 127 2.49 11.46 6.39
CA ILE A 127 3.37 12.56 6.00
C ILE A 127 4.81 12.09 5.77
N SER A 128 5.37 11.34 6.74
CA SER A 128 6.80 11.03 6.74
C SER A 128 7.17 9.83 5.88
N HIS A 129 6.23 8.92 5.62
CA HIS A 129 6.51 7.66 4.90
C HIS A 129 5.72 7.56 3.59
N LEU A 130 4.41 7.76 3.63
CA LEU A 130 3.56 7.59 2.44
C LEU A 130 3.81 8.68 1.40
N GLN A 131 3.79 9.95 1.81
CA GLN A 131 4.04 11.09 0.92
C GLN A 131 5.48 11.12 0.42
N SER A 132 6.46 11.02 1.33
CA SER A 132 7.88 11.01 0.97
C SER A 132 8.25 9.84 0.04
N GLY A 133 7.69 8.64 0.29
CA GLY A 133 7.86 7.48 -0.58
C GLY A 133 7.23 7.68 -1.96
N SER A 134 6.06 8.32 -2.02
CA SER A 134 5.37 8.63 -3.29
C SER A 134 6.11 9.69 -4.10
N GLU A 135 6.66 10.71 -3.44
CA GLU A 135 7.49 11.75 -4.06
C GLU A 135 8.79 11.16 -4.63
N ALA A 136 9.48 10.31 -3.86
CA ALA A 136 10.66 9.60 -4.32
C ALA A 136 10.37 8.66 -5.50
N LEU A 137 9.21 8.00 -5.47
CA LEU A 137 8.75 7.13 -6.56
C LEU A 137 8.47 7.95 -7.83
N LEU A 138 7.78 9.08 -7.68
CA LEU A 138 7.51 10.02 -8.77
C LEU A 138 8.81 10.56 -9.39
N TYR A 139 9.79 10.89 -8.56
CA TYR A 139 11.12 11.33 -9.00
C TYR A 139 11.81 10.27 -9.86
N HIS A 140 11.90 9.03 -9.37
CA HIS A 140 12.56 7.96 -10.12
C HIS A 140 11.82 7.56 -11.39
N LEU A 141 10.48 7.52 -11.38
CA LEU A 141 9.70 7.28 -12.58
C LEU A 141 9.89 8.39 -13.62
N SER A 142 9.99 9.64 -13.18
CA SER A 142 10.26 10.79 -14.06
C SER A 142 11.64 10.68 -14.71
N GLU A 143 12.67 10.23 -13.98
CA GLU A 143 13.99 9.97 -14.56
C GLU A 143 13.94 8.81 -15.59
N VAL A 144 13.24 7.72 -15.28
CA VAL A 144 13.08 6.58 -16.19
C VAL A 144 12.30 6.99 -17.44
N ARG A 145 11.26 7.82 -17.30
CA ARG A 145 10.58 8.43 -18.44
C ARG A 145 11.56 9.26 -19.27
N GLY A 146 12.40 10.08 -18.64
CA GLY A 146 13.47 10.80 -19.33
C GLY A 146 14.40 9.88 -20.13
N MET A 147 14.72 8.69 -19.60
CA MET A 147 15.49 7.66 -20.32
C MET A 147 14.70 7.08 -21.51
N SER A 148 13.41 6.79 -21.34
CA SER A 148 12.56 6.23 -22.40
C SER A 148 12.39 7.18 -23.60
N LEU A 149 12.48 8.49 -23.38
CA LEU A 149 12.43 9.48 -24.46
C LEU A 149 13.66 9.40 -25.38
N TRP A 150 14.79 8.84 -24.90
CA TRP A 150 15.99 8.60 -25.69
C TRP A 150 15.86 7.28 -26.47
N LYS A 151 14.96 7.28 -27.46
CA LYS A 151 14.57 6.09 -28.23
C LYS A 151 15.76 5.31 -28.77
N GLN A 152 16.75 6.00 -29.35
CA GLN A 152 17.96 5.36 -29.91
C GLN A 152 18.70 4.43 -28.94
N LYS A 153 18.63 4.69 -27.62
CA LYS A 153 19.33 3.92 -26.59
C LYS A 153 18.44 2.93 -25.85
N PHE A 154 17.19 3.32 -25.58
CA PHE A 154 16.32 2.58 -24.66
C PHE A 154 15.13 1.89 -25.33
N GLU A 155 14.82 2.22 -26.58
CA GLU A 155 13.80 1.51 -27.37
C GLU A 155 14.16 0.03 -27.58
N PRO A 156 15.43 -0.35 -27.87
CA PRO A 156 15.82 -1.77 -27.97
C PRO A 156 15.68 -2.53 -26.64
N LEU A 157 15.71 -1.82 -25.51
CA LEU A 157 15.52 -2.39 -24.17
C LEU A 157 14.05 -2.51 -23.78
N GLY A 158 13.11 -2.00 -24.60
CA GLY A 158 11.68 -2.13 -24.37
C GLY A 158 11.08 -1.11 -23.39
N LEU A 159 11.73 0.03 -23.14
CA LEU A 159 11.12 1.11 -22.35
C LEU A 159 10.06 1.85 -23.17
N ASP A 160 8.82 1.81 -22.69
CA ASP A 160 7.69 2.55 -23.28
C ASP A 160 7.43 3.86 -22.51
N ALA A 161 7.61 4.99 -23.21
CA ALA A 161 7.37 6.31 -22.67
C ALA A 161 5.89 6.55 -22.31
N ALA A 162 4.94 5.97 -23.07
CA ALA A 162 3.52 6.14 -22.81
C ALA A 162 3.09 5.37 -21.55
N ALA A 163 3.54 4.13 -21.39
CA ALA A 163 3.31 3.36 -20.18
C ALA A 163 3.90 4.04 -18.93
N LEU A 164 5.11 4.60 -19.03
CA LEU A 164 5.74 5.34 -17.93
C LEU A 164 4.99 6.64 -17.57
N GLU A 165 4.39 7.33 -18.54
CA GLU A 165 3.49 8.46 -18.27
C GLU A 165 2.26 8.00 -17.48
N GLY A 166 1.67 6.87 -17.85
CA GLY A 166 0.57 6.25 -17.11
C GLY A 166 0.96 5.93 -15.67
N ALA A 167 2.16 5.39 -15.46
CA ALA A 167 2.70 5.12 -14.13
C ALA A 167 2.88 6.40 -13.29
N ILE A 168 3.47 7.45 -13.87
CA ILE A 168 3.62 8.77 -13.23
C ILE A 168 2.27 9.34 -12.82
N THR A 169 1.29 9.25 -13.72
CA THR A 169 -0.08 9.71 -13.49
C THR A 169 -0.73 8.96 -12.33
N ALA A 170 -0.57 7.63 -12.28
CA ALA A 170 -1.10 6.79 -11.21
C ALA A 170 -0.47 7.10 -9.84
N VAL A 171 0.84 7.36 -9.79
CA VAL A 171 1.53 7.81 -8.55
C VAL A 171 1.02 9.20 -8.13
N GLY A 172 0.77 10.09 -9.08
CA GLY A 172 0.15 11.39 -8.80
C GLY A 172 -1.25 11.25 -8.18
N SER A 173 -2.09 10.38 -8.75
CA SER A 173 -3.42 10.07 -8.18
C SER A 173 -3.34 9.46 -6.78
N PHE A 174 -2.40 8.54 -6.55
CA PHE A 174 -2.14 7.99 -5.22
C PHE A 174 -1.71 9.08 -4.22
N SER A 175 -0.82 9.98 -4.65
CA SER A 175 -0.37 11.12 -3.83
C SER A 175 -1.52 12.07 -3.46
N LEU A 176 -2.44 12.33 -4.40
CA LEU A 176 -3.66 13.10 -4.12
C LEU A 176 -4.56 12.38 -3.11
N LYS A 177 -4.71 11.05 -3.24
CA LYS A 177 -5.52 10.26 -2.31
C LYS A 177 -4.93 10.19 -0.90
N ALA A 178 -3.61 10.13 -0.79
CA ALA A 178 -2.91 10.24 0.49
C ALA A 178 -3.13 11.60 1.16
N ASN A 179 -3.13 12.69 0.38
CA ASN A 179 -3.45 14.03 0.88
C ASN A 179 -4.92 14.16 1.32
N GLU A 180 -5.85 13.57 0.58
CA GLU A 180 -7.26 13.51 0.95
C GLU A 180 -7.44 12.77 2.29
N LEU A 181 -6.78 11.61 2.45
CA LEU A 181 -6.77 10.88 3.71
C LEU A 181 -6.22 11.72 4.87
N LEU A 182 -5.15 12.48 4.65
CA LEU A 182 -4.59 13.38 5.65
C LEU A 182 -5.61 14.44 6.11
N GLN A 183 -6.35 15.04 5.18
CA GLN A 183 -7.41 16.00 5.51
C GLN A 183 -8.55 15.37 6.31
N VAL A 184 -8.92 14.12 5.98
CA VAL A 184 -9.93 13.37 6.72
C VAL A 184 -9.46 13.04 8.13
N ILE A 185 -8.20 12.63 8.29
CA ILE A 185 -7.57 12.42 9.61
C ILE A 185 -7.60 13.71 10.43
N ASP A 186 -7.17 14.83 9.86
CA ASP A 186 -7.13 16.12 10.54
C ASP A 186 -8.52 16.60 10.97
N LYS A 187 -9.54 16.43 10.10
CA LYS A 187 -10.93 16.75 10.44
C LYS A 187 -11.42 15.87 11.58
N SER A 188 -11.20 14.55 11.47
CA SER A 188 -11.58 13.57 12.49
C SER A 188 -10.95 13.90 13.84
N MET A 189 -9.64 14.15 13.88
CA MET A 189 -8.90 14.46 15.11
C MET A 189 -9.42 15.73 15.81
N LYS A 190 -9.80 16.77 15.05
CA LYS A 190 -10.41 18.00 15.60
C LYS A 190 -11.79 17.72 16.21
N ASN A 191 -12.64 16.98 15.51
CA ASN A 191 -13.98 16.58 15.97
C ASN A 191 -13.87 15.73 17.25
N PHE A 192 -12.99 14.73 17.24
CA PHE A 192 -12.70 13.88 18.40
C PHE A 192 -12.24 14.69 19.61
N LYS A 193 -11.28 15.61 19.43
CA LYS A 193 -10.75 16.43 20.53
C LYS A 193 -11.83 17.33 21.14
N ALA A 194 -12.69 17.91 20.31
CA ALA A 194 -13.83 18.71 20.79
C ALA A 194 -14.82 17.85 21.58
N PHE A 195 -15.19 16.68 21.07
CA PHE A 195 -16.09 15.73 21.74
C PHE A 195 -15.56 15.26 23.09
N PHE A 196 -14.34 14.76 23.16
CA PHE A 196 -13.76 14.26 24.41
C PHE A 196 -13.60 15.37 25.45
N ARG A 197 -13.25 16.60 25.04
CA ARG A 197 -13.17 17.75 25.95
C ARG A 197 -14.54 18.10 26.51
N TRP A 198 -15.58 18.14 25.67
CA TRP A 198 -16.95 18.37 26.10
C TRP A 198 -17.42 17.29 27.07
N LEU A 199 -17.30 16.03 26.68
CA LEU A 199 -17.78 14.90 27.46
C LEU A 199 -17.07 14.81 28.82
N TYR A 200 -15.77 15.13 28.86
CA TYR A 200 -15.01 15.21 30.12
C TYR A 200 -15.59 16.27 31.07
N VAL A 201 -15.90 17.47 30.55
CA VAL A 201 -16.50 18.55 31.36
C VAL A 201 -17.93 18.18 31.80
N ALA A 202 -18.72 17.56 30.92
CA ALA A 202 -20.06 17.10 31.24
C ALA A 202 -20.03 16.08 32.40
N MET A 203 -19.14 15.09 32.32
CA MET A 203 -18.98 14.08 33.38
C MET A 203 -18.55 14.69 34.72
N LEU A 204 -17.60 15.63 34.73
CA LEU A 204 -17.20 16.31 35.97
C LEU A 204 -18.36 17.05 36.64
N ARG A 205 -19.20 17.73 35.85
CA ARG A 205 -20.40 18.42 36.36
C ARG A 205 -21.41 17.44 36.94
N MET A 206 -21.58 16.28 36.32
CA MET A 206 -22.48 15.22 36.80
C MET A 206 -21.98 14.57 38.10
N CYS A 207 -20.67 14.57 38.36
CA CYS A 207 -20.06 14.08 39.61
C CYS A 207 -19.99 15.15 40.71
N GLU A 208 -20.48 16.38 40.47
CA GLU A 208 -20.28 17.55 41.34
C GLU A 208 -18.79 17.83 41.67
N GLU A 209 -17.87 17.36 40.80
CA GLU A 209 -16.43 17.60 40.95
C GLU A 209 -16.03 18.99 40.43
N HIS A 210 -14.99 19.58 41.03
CA HIS A 210 -14.49 20.89 40.62
C HIS A 210 -14.01 20.87 39.16
N VAL A 211 -14.69 21.60 38.27
CA VAL A 211 -14.26 21.78 36.88
C VAL A 211 -13.13 22.82 36.80
N PRO A 212 -11.93 22.48 36.31
CA PRO A 212 -10.86 23.45 36.13
C PRO A 212 -11.29 24.59 35.20
N PRO A 213 -11.02 25.87 35.54
CA PRO A 213 -11.48 27.03 34.76
C PRO A 213 -10.92 27.08 33.33
N GLU A 214 -9.80 26.40 33.07
CA GLU A 214 -9.19 26.23 31.75
C GLU A 214 -10.03 25.36 30.81
N LEU A 215 -10.73 24.37 31.36
CA LEU A 215 -11.57 23.44 30.59
C LEU A 215 -12.95 24.03 30.28
N ASN A 216 -13.40 25.00 31.08
CA ASN A 216 -14.73 25.62 30.95
C ASN A 216 -14.83 26.62 29.76
N LYS A 217 -13.71 26.93 29.09
CA LYS A 217 -13.67 27.79 27.89
C LYS A 217 -14.00 26.99 26.63
N MET A 218 -15.26 26.62 26.46
CA MET A 218 -15.76 26.00 25.23
C MET A 218 -16.40 27.07 24.34
N THR A 219 -15.94 27.19 23.09
CA THR A 219 -16.47 28.18 22.15
C THR A 219 -17.70 27.64 21.40
N GLN A 220 -18.51 28.52 20.80
CA GLN A 220 -19.61 28.09 19.93
C GLN A 220 -19.14 27.16 18.79
N LYS A 221 -17.92 27.40 18.28
CA LYS A 221 -17.31 26.57 17.24
C LYS A 221 -17.00 25.16 17.76
N ASP A 222 -16.57 25.03 19.01
CA ASP A 222 -16.33 23.72 19.62
C ASP A 222 -17.65 22.95 19.80
N ILE A 223 -18.74 23.62 20.16
CA ILE A 223 -20.08 23.02 20.24
C ILE A 223 -20.52 22.51 18.86
N ALA A 224 -20.30 23.30 17.80
CA ALA A 224 -20.58 22.86 16.44
C ALA A 224 -19.75 21.62 16.06
N PHE A 225 -18.47 21.54 16.44
CA PHE A 225 -17.67 20.34 16.21
C PHE A 225 -18.18 19.11 16.98
N VAL A 226 -18.71 19.29 18.18
CA VAL A 226 -19.35 18.18 18.93
C VAL A 226 -20.62 17.72 18.23
N ALA A 227 -21.47 18.64 17.76
CA ALA A 227 -22.67 18.30 17.01
C ALA A 227 -22.33 17.60 15.68
N ASP A 228 -21.34 18.10 14.95
CA ASP A 228 -20.80 17.45 13.74
C ASP A 228 -20.28 16.05 14.07
N PHE A 229 -19.55 15.88 15.18
CA PHE A 229 -19.05 14.56 15.62
C PHE A 229 -20.20 13.58 15.90
N LEU A 230 -21.21 14.01 16.66
CA LEU A 230 -22.37 13.18 16.99
C LEU A 230 -23.14 12.79 15.72
N SER A 231 -23.39 13.77 14.83
CA SER A 231 -24.05 13.50 13.55
C SER A 231 -23.21 12.65 12.61
N GLU A 232 -21.88 12.74 12.61
CA GLU A 232 -21.03 11.99 11.68
C GLU A 232 -20.75 10.56 12.17
N HIS A 233 -20.66 10.34 13.48
CA HIS A 233 -20.25 9.05 14.06
C HIS A 233 -21.41 8.21 14.61
N PHE A 234 -22.56 8.82 14.91
CA PHE A 234 -23.70 8.14 15.55
C PHE A 234 -25.00 8.19 14.73
N SER A 235 -25.01 8.81 13.54
CA SER A 235 -26.18 8.76 12.64
C SER A 235 -26.43 7.36 12.11
N GLU A 236 -27.70 6.96 12.01
CA GLU A 236 -28.13 5.72 11.37
C GLU A 236 -27.53 5.57 9.96
N ASN A 237 -26.90 4.43 9.73
CA ASN A 237 -26.73 3.86 8.41
C ASN A 237 -27.42 2.50 8.45
N GLU A 238 -28.68 2.43 8.01
CA GLU A 238 -29.47 1.19 7.93
C GLU A 238 -28.72 0.08 7.16
N GLU A 239 -27.85 0.43 6.21
CA GLU A 239 -27.04 -0.53 5.44
C GLU A 239 -25.88 -1.16 6.23
N LEU A 240 -25.33 -0.49 7.25
CA LEU A 240 -24.28 -1.04 8.13
C LEU A 240 -24.86 -1.95 9.23
N PHE A 241 -26.14 -1.76 9.55
CA PHE A 241 -26.87 -2.52 10.55
C PHE A 241 -26.95 -4.01 10.16
N ASP A 242 -27.23 -4.30 8.89
CA ASP A 242 -27.47 -5.67 8.40
C ASP A 242 -26.21 -6.48 8.03
N ARG A 243 -25.07 -5.83 7.72
CA ARG A 243 -23.90 -6.55 7.18
C ARG A 243 -22.84 -6.97 8.20
N LYS A 244 -22.63 -6.24 9.31
CA LYS A 244 -21.51 -6.52 10.25
C LYS A 244 -21.77 -6.27 11.75
N GLY A 245 -22.97 -5.88 12.17
CA GLY A 245 -23.27 -5.66 13.60
C GLY A 245 -22.39 -4.59 14.27
N LYS A 246 -21.88 -3.62 13.49
CA LYS A 246 -21.04 -2.51 13.97
C LYS A 246 -21.88 -1.25 14.13
N TYR A 247 -21.87 -0.69 15.33
CA TYR A 247 -22.79 0.37 15.76
C TYR A 247 -22.23 1.79 15.62
N PHE A 248 -20.94 1.96 15.26
CA PHE A 248 -20.29 3.28 15.20
C PHE A 248 -19.65 3.57 13.86
N ASN A 249 -19.92 4.76 13.35
CA ASN A 249 -19.39 5.27 12.10
C ASN A 249 -18.00 5.92 12.31
N VAL A 250 -17.07 5.25 13.02
CA VAL A 250 -15.62 5.60 13.07
C VAL A 250 -14.95 5.30 11.71
N GLU A 251 -15.76 5.00 10.69
CA GLU A 251 -15.38 4.50 9.39
C GLU A 251 -14.78 5.54 8.46
N ARG A 252 -14.80 6.84 8.75
CA ARG A 252 -14.32 7.83 7.75
C ARG A 252 -12.85 7.72 7.38
N VAL A 253 -11.99 7.38 8.33
CA VAL A 253 -10.59 7.01 8.05
C VAL A 253 -10.50 5.55 7.62
N GLY A 254 -11.34 4.70 8.21
CA GLY A 254 -11.40 3.28 7.91
C GLY A 254 -11.72 2.92 6.46
N GLN A 255 -12.67 3.61 5.83
CA GLN A 255 -13.06 3.40 4.44
C GLN A 255 -11.90 3.60 3.44
N TYR A 256 -10.86 4.35 3.81
CA TYR A 256 -9.64 4.46 3.00
C TYR A 256 -8.70 3.27 3.22
N LEU A 257 -8.64 2.76 4.46
CA LEU A 257 -7.70 1.73 4.92
C LEU A 257 -8.24 0.30 4.81
N LYS A 258 -9.55 0.11 4.69
CA LYS A 258 -10.13 -1.20 4.38
C LYS A 258 -9.74 -1.60 2.96
N ASP A 259 -9.17 -2.79 2.82
CA ASP A 259 -8.90 -3.39 1.51
C ASP A 259 -10.15 -4.11 1.00
N GLU A 260 -11.19 -3.32 0.72
CA GLU A 260 -12.44 -3.78 0.11
C GLU A 260 -12.58 -3.12 -1.27
N ASP A 261 -13.17 -3.82 -2.23
CA ASP A 261 -13.43 -3.31 -3.58
C ASP A 261 -14.68 -2.41 -3.66
N GLU A 262 -15.40 -2.28 -2.55
CA GLU A 262 -16.56 -1.42 -2.42
C GLU A 262 -16.15 0.07 -2.43
N ASP A 263 -17.05 0.92 -2.90
CA ASP A 263 -16.85 2.37 -2.88
C ASP A 263 -16.89 2.91 -1.44
N LEU A 264 -16.32 4.10 -1.23
CA LEU A 264 -16.36 4.80 0.05
C LEU A 264 -17.81 5.02 0.47
N VAL A 265 -18.17 4.57 1.68
CA VAL A 265 -19.50 4.75 2.27
C VAL A 265 -19.83 6.24 2.45
N SER A 266 -18.83 7.05 2.80
CA SER A 266 -18.98 8.50 2.99
C SER A 266 -17.82 9.28 2.38
N PRO A 267 -17.82 9.49 1.04
CA PRO A 267 -16.78 10.26 0.37
C PRO A 267 -16.75 11.71 0.88
N PRO A 268 -15.59 12.38 0.85
CA PRO A 268 -15.48 13.77 1.26
C PRO A 268 -16.32 14.66 0.33
N ASN A 269 -17.04 15.63 0.92
CA ASN A 269 -17.90 16.52 0.16
C ASN A 269 -17.06 17.45 -0.74
N THR A 270 -17.10 17.19 -2.04
CA THR A 270 -16.43 18.01 -3.07
C THR A 270 -17.28 19.23 -3.49
N LYS A 271 -18.54 19.32 -3.06
CA LYS A 271 -19.44 20.44 -3.38
C LYS A 271 -18.92 21.72 -2.71
N GLY A 272 -18.40 22.63 -3.53
CA GLY A 272 -17.84 23.91 -3.08
C GLY A 272 -16.39 24.13 -3.48
N ASN A 273 -15.68 23.07 -3.90
CA ASN A 273 -14.32 23.22 -4.38
C ASN A 273 -14.30 23.94 -5.73
N GLN A 274 -13.75 25.16 -5.74
CA GLN A 274 -13.67 26.02 -6.93
C GLN A 274 -12.84 25.38 -8.05
N TRP A 275 -11.76 24.69 -7.70
CA TRP A 275 -10.91 24.00 -8.68
C TRP A 275 -11.66 22.85 -9.36
N LEU A 276 -12.39 22.04 -8.60
CA LEU A 276 -13.17 20.94 -9.19
C LEU A 276 -14.30 21.43 -10.08
N ARG A 277 -14.97 22.53 -9.71
CA ARG A 277 -15.99 23.17 -10.56
C ARG A 277 -15.38 23.66 -11.88
N PHE A 278 -14.26 24.38 -11.80
CA PHE A 278 -13.54 24.86 -12.98
C PHE A 278 -13.04 23.72 -13.87
N LEU A 279 -12.53 22.64 -13.28
CA LEU A 279 -12.11 21.45 -14.01
C LEU A 279 -13.30 20.74 -14.68
N GLN A 280 -14.47 20.71 -14.04
CA GLN A 280 -15.69 20.14 -14.59
C GLN A 280 -16.29 21.00 -15.72
N GLU A 281 -16.07 22.31 -15.73
CA GLU A 281 -16.58 23.21 -16.76
C GLU A 281 -15.62 23.32 -17.96
N SER A 282 -14.33 23.05 -17.77
CA SER A 282 -13.31 23.10 -18.82
C SER A 282 -13.33 21.85 -19.71
N ALA A 283 -13.27 22.03 -21.03
CA ALA A 283 -13.13 20.93 -22.00
C ALA A 283 -11.69 20.41 -22.05
N HIS A 284 -10.71 21.31 -22.17
CA HIS A 284 -9.31 20.94 -22.39
C HIS A 284 -8.57 20.46 -21.15
N LEU A 285 -8.96 20.93 -19.95
CA LEU A 285 -8.28 20.52 -18.72
C LEU A 285 -8.63 19.09 -18.32
N LYS A 286 -9.85 18.63 -18.60
CA LYS A 286 -10.26 17.24 -18.33
C LYS A 286 -9.43 16.23 -19.10
N GLU A 287 -9.04 16.57 -20.31
CA GLU A 287 -8.27 15.71 -21.22
C GLU A 287 -6.75 15.98 -21.12
N SER A 288 -6.33 16.91 -20.26
CA SER A 288 -4.92 17.27 -20.15
C SER A 288 -4.10 16.11 -19.58
N PRO A 289 -3.04 15.67 -20.28
CA PRO A 289 -2.16 14.60 -19.79
C PRO A 289 -1.29 15.04 -18.60
N LEU A 290 -1.32 16.33 -18.24
CA LEU A 290 -0.52 16.90 -17.15
C LEU A 290 -1.26 16.88 -15.81
N LEU A 291 -2.56 16.59 -15.79
CA LEU A 291 -3.34 16.53 -14.57
C LEU A 291 -3.51 15.09 -14.10
N PHE A 292 -3.43 14.89 -12.79
CA PHE A 292 -3.68 13.59 -12.20
C PHE A 292 -5.19 13.37 -12.04
N PRO A 293 -5.72 12.21 -12.48
CA PRO A 293 -7.12 11.88 -12.28
C PRO A 293 -7.42 11.71 -10.79
N SER A 294 -8.56 12.23 -10.35
CA SER A 294 -9.02 12.07 -8.97
C SER A 294 -10.03 10.92 -8.87
N PHE A 295 -9.91 10.12 -7.80
CA PHE A 295 -10.81 8.99 -7.52
C PHE A 295 -11.56 9.26 -6.21
N PRO A 296 -12.63 10.08 -6.24
CA PRO A 296 -13.29 10.55 -5.02
C PRO A 296 -14.01 9.43 -4.25
N GLN A 297 -14.54 8.43 -4.97
CA GLN A 297 -15.33 7.34 -4.39
C GLN A 297 -14.51 6.08 -4.06
N LYS A 298 -13.23 6.03 -4.42
CA LYS A 298 -12.41 4.82 -4.25
C LYS A 298 -11.61 4.85 -2.96
N SER A 299 -11.23 3.68 -2.45
CA SER A 299 -10.34 3.55 -1.28
C SER A 299 -8.88 3.88 -1.63
N LEU A 300 -8.02 4.03 -0.61
CA LEU A 300 -6.59 4.21 -0.82
C LEU A 300 -5.96 2.92 -1.37
N HIS A 301 -6.44 1.75 -0.93
CA HIS A 301 -6.00 0.43 -1.41
C HIS A 301 -6.30 0.23 -2.90
N PHE A 302 -7.48 0.66 -3.38
CA PHE A 302 -7.81 0.60 -4.80
C PHE A 302 -6.81 1.40 -5.65
N VAL A 303 -6.52 2.65 -5.27
CA VAL A 303 -5.60 3.51 -6.00
C VAL A 303 -4.16 2.98 -5.93
N LYS A 304 -3.76 2.38 -4.80
CA LYS A 304 -2.48 1.67 -4.66
C LYS A 304 -2.38 0.49 -5.62
N ARG A 305 -3.38 -0.41 -5.65
CA ARG A 305 -3.39 -1.59 -6.53
C ARG A 305 -3.31 -1.20 -8.01
N MET A 306 -4.04 -0.15 -8.40
CA MET A 306 -3.97 0.42 -9.74
C MET A 306 -2.55 0.95 -10.05
N MET A 307 -1.95 1.71 -9.13
CA MET A 307 -0.58 2.23 -9.27
C MET A 307 0.44 1.09 -9.40
N GLU A 308 0.39 0.10 -8.52
CA GLU A 308 1.26 -1.07 -8.53
C GLU A 308 1.14 -1.85 -9.85
N GLY A 309 -0.09 -2.11 -10.32
CA GLY A 309 -0.32 -2.84 -11.56
C GLY A 309 0.26 -2.13 -12.79
N VAL A 310 0.09 -0.81 -12.90
CA VAL A 310 0.65 -0.03 -14.02
C VAL A 310 2.19 0.01 -13.96
N ILE A 311 2.76 0.17 -12.77
CA ILE A 311 4.23 0.17 -12.61
C ILE A 311 4.80 -1.22 -12.91
N GLU A 312 4.17 -2.29 -12.44
CA GLU A 312 4.63 -3.66 -12.67
C GLU A 312 4.65 -3.99 -14.17
N GLN A 313 3.62 -3.60 -14.92
CA GLN A 313 3.61 -3.73 -16.38
C GLN A 313 4.79 -3.01 -17.04
N CYS A 314 5.14 -1.80 -16.57
CA CYS A 314 6.31 -1.06 -17.07
C CYS A 314 7.63 -1.78 -16.76
N LEU A 315 7.74 -2.42 -15.60
CA LEU A 315 8.95 -3.13 -15.16
C LEU A 315 9.12 -4.49 -15.85
N GLN A 316 8.02 -5.18 -16.17
CA GLN A 316 8.03 -6.49 -16.84
C GLN A 316 8.41 -6.36 -18.32
N LYS A 317 8.00 -5.29 -19.00
CA LYS A 317 8.21 -5.14 -20.45
C LYS A 317 9.69 -5.24 -20.88
N PRO A 318 10.66 -4.59 -20.22
CA PRO A 318 12.07 -4.78 -20.54
C PRO A 318 12.58 -6.20 -20.34
N ALA A 319 12.09 -6.91 -19.31
CA ALA A 319 12.49 -8.29 -19.07
C ALA A 319 12.05 -9.22 -20.21
N GLU A 320 10.84 -9.02 -20.74
CA GLU A 320 10.36 -9.77 -21.91
C GLU A 320 11.16 -9.45 -23.18
N VAL A 321 11.41 -8.17 -23.44
CA VAL A 321 12.13 -7.72 -24.65
C VAL A 321 13.57 -8.22 -24.63
N ILE A 322 14.27 -8.05 -23.50
CA ILE A 322 15.62 -8.58 -23.31
C ILE A 322 15.60 -10.11 -23.39
N GLY A 323 14.65 -10.79 -22.77
CA GLY A 323 14.52 -12.25 -22.83
C GLY A 323 14.35 -12.77 -24.25
N ARG A 324 13.57 -12.08 -25.10
CA ARG A 324 13.41 -12.42 -26.53
C ARG A 324 14.67 -12.13 -27.37
N SER A 325 15.51 -11.20 -26.93
CA SER A 325 16.77 -10.90 -27.61
C SER A 325 17.85 -11.96 -27.38
N VAL A 326 17.72 -12.77 -26.32
CA VAL A 326 18.67 -13.82 -25.99
C VAL A 326 18.41 -15.04 -26.88
N THR A 327 19.35 -15.35 -27.76
CA THR A 327 19.24 -16.49 -28.68
C THR A 327 20.21 -17.60 -28.31
N GLN A 328 19.83 -18.85 -28.56
CA GLN A 328 20.75 -19.98 -28.39
C GLN A 328 21.85 -19.93 -29.45
N ALA A 329 23.08 -19.63 -29.02
CA ALA A 329 24.25 -19.68 -29.91
C ALA A 329 24.75 -21.11 -30.09
N VAL A 330 24.70 -21.91 -29.02
CA VAL A 330 25.25 -23.28 -29.03
C VAL A 330 24.39 -24.20 -28.19
N PHE A 331 24.19 -25.41 -28.70
CA PHE A 331 23.65 -26.54 -27.95
C PHE A 331 24.56 -27.75 -28.13
N LEU A 332 25.06 -28.31 -27.03
CA LEU A 332 25.87 -29.51 -27.01
C LEU A 332 25.24 -30.53 -26.06
N PRO A 333 24.63 -31.62 -26.56
CA PRO A 333 24.25 -32.73 -25.69
C PRO A 333 25.52 -33.38 -25.14
N LEU A 334 25.59 -33.56 -23.81
CA LEU A 334 26.76 -34.10 -23.13
C LEU A 334 26.64 -35.62 -22.95
N TYR A 335 25.71 -36.08 -22.12
CA TYR A 335 25.51 -37.51 -21.85
C TYR A 335 24.12 -37.79 -21.26
N THR A 336 23.64 -39.01 -21.44
CA THR A 336 22.47 -39.57 -20.76
C THR A 336 22.85 -40.10 -19.38
N VAL A 337 21.98 -39.86 -18.40
CA VAL A 337 22.16 -40.31 -17.03
C VAL A 337 21.60 -41.72 -16.91
N PRO A 338 22.41 -42.72 -16.54
CA PRO A 338 21.91 -44.06 -16.29
C PRO A 338 21.06 -44.09 -15.01
N GLU A 339 19.95 -44.84 -15.02
CA GLU A 339 18.97 -44.98 -13.92
C GLU A 339 19.61 -45.42 -12.59
N SER A 340 20.78 -46.08 -12.63
CA SER A 340 21.53 -46.54 -11.45
C SER A 340 22.21 -45.42 -10.65
N SER A 341 22.29 -44.20 -11.18
CA SER A 341 23.04 -43.08 -10.58
C SER A 341 22.20 -42.10 -9.73
N GLU A 342 20.88 -42.30 -9.63
CA GLU A 342 19.98 -41.45 -8.84
C GLU A 342 20.03 -41.74 -7.32
N ASN A 343 20.44 -42.94 -6.92
CA ASN A 343 20.32 -43.42 -5.53
C ASN A 343 21.56 -43.16 -4.63
N THR A 344 22.55 -42.40 -5.08
CA THR A 344 23.73 -42.06 -4.26
C THR A 344 23.87 -40.55 -4.10
N PRO A 345 23.97 -40.02 -2.86
CA PRO A 345 24.19 -38.60 -2.66
C PRO A 345 25.54 -38.21 -3.26
N ARG A 346 25.52 -37.35 -4.29
CA ARG A 346 26.72 -36.92 -4.99
C ARG A 346 27.56 -36.04 -4.05
N LEU A 347 28.77 -36.50 -3.72
CA LEU A 347 29.74 -35.79 -2.87
C LEU A 347 30.30 -34.50 -3.52
N PHE A 348 30.15 -34.34 -4.83
CA PHE A 348 30.52 -33.16 -5.60
C PHE A 348 29.35 -32.74 -6.50
N GLU A 349 29.06 -31.43 -6.56
CA GLU A 349 28.10 -30.83 -7.49
C GLU A 349 28.67 -30.82 -8.92
N LEU A 350 28.82 -32.01 -9.53
CA LEU A 350 29.13 -32.15 -10.95
C LEU A 350 27.86 -32.47 -11.74
N PRO A 351 27.63 -31.82 -12.90
CA PRO A 351 28.55 -30.92 -13.62
C PRO A 351 28.69 -29.51 -13.02
N SER A 352 29.87 -28.89 -13.14
CA SER A 352 30.19 -27.54 -12.64
C SER A 352 30.57 -26.59 -13.77
N LEU A 353 30.08 -25.35 -13.69
CA LEU A 353 30.31 -24.28 -14.67
C LEU A 353 31.17 -23.17 -14.05
N TRP A 354 32.20 -22.73 -14.79
CA TRP A 354 33.08 -21.65 -14.37
C TRP A 354 33.37 -20.65 -15.50
N ASN A 355 33.42 -19.36 -15.16
CA ASN A 355 33.76 -18.29 -16.10
C ASN A 355 35.16 -17.72 -15.78
N ASP A 356 36.12 -17.95 -16.68
CA ASP A 356 37.44 -17.34 -16.63
C ASP A 356 37.39 -15.92 -17.19
N LYS A 357 37.24 -14.94 -16.30
CA LYS A 357 37.18 -13.52 -16.67
C LYS A 357 38.46 -13.00 -17.32
N LYS A 358 39.63 -13.58 -17.01
CA LYS A 358 40.92 -13.12 -17.54
C LYS A 358 41.09 -13.53 -18.98
N ASN A 359 40.78 -14.81 -19.27
CA ASN A 359 40.95 -15.37 -20.60
C ASN A 359 39.68 -15.26 -21.46
N ARG A 360 38.55 -14.79 -20.90
CA ARG A 360 37.24 -14.71 -21.57
C ARG A 360 36.77 -16.08 -22.08
N MET A 361 36.82 -17.07 -21.19
CA MET A 361 36.49 -18.45 -21.50
C MET A 361 35.49 -19.05 -20.51
N HIS A 362 34.47 -19.73 -21.01
CA HIS A 362 33.62 -20.62 -20.24
C HIS A 362 34.27 -21.99 -20.12
N HIS A 363 34.30 -22.53 -18.90
CA HIS A 363 34.77 -23.86 -18.59
C HIS A 363 33.64 -24.68 -17.99
N VAL A 364 33.52 -25.93 -18.42
CA VAL A 364 32.56 -26.91 -17.89
C VAL A 364 33.32 -28.15 -17.47
N VAL A 365 33.16 -28.55 -16.23
CA VAL A 365 33.75 -29.77 -15.67
C VAL A 365 32.62 -30.77 -15.44
N PHE A 366 32.71 -31.96 -16.04
CA PHE A 366 31.68 -32.98 -15.91
C PHE A 366 32.28 -34.39 -16.00
N CYS A 367 31.51 -35.40 -15.58
CA CYS A 367 31.88 -36.81 -15.68
C CYS A 367 30.88 -37.51 -16.60
N MET A 368 31.36 -38.44 -17.45
CA MET A 368 30.52 -39.29 -18.28
C MET A 368 30.67 -40.75 -17.80
N PRO A 369 29.83 -41.21 -16.86
CA PRO A 369 29.99 -42.53 -16.24
C PRO A 369 29.93 -43.68 -17.24
N GLU A 370 29.09 -43.54 -18.27
CA GLU A 370 28.93 -44.53 -19.35
C GLU A 370 30.19 -44.67 -20.22
N VAL A 371 30.98 -43.59 -20.35
CA VAL A 371 32.21 -43.57 -21.16
C VAL A 371 33.42 -43.96 -20.33
N SER A 372 33.53 -43.44 -19.11
CA SER A 372 34.62 -43.76 -18.18
C SER A 372 34.27 -43.32 -16.75
N PRO A 373 34.11 -44.25 -15.79
CA PRO A 373 33.66 -43.93 -14.44
C PRO A 373 34.66 -43.10 -13.61
N CYS A 374 35.94 -43.08 -14.01
CA CYS A 374 37.02 -42.42 -13.27
C CYS A 374 37.61 -41.19 -13.96
N LYS A 375 37.04 -40.75 -15.10
CA LYS A 375 37.58 -39.59 -15.86
C LYS A 375 36.70 -38.36 -15.68
N VAL A 376 37.37 -37.24 -15.48
CA VAL A 376 36.78 -35.91 -15.50
C VAL A 376 37.05 -35.28 -16.87
N PHE A 377 36.01 -34.76 -17.50
CA PHE A 377 36.06 -34.07 -18.77
C PHE A 377 36.01 -32.56 -18.55
N LEU A 378 36.82 -31.83 -19.30
CA LEU A 378 36.86 -30.37 -19.31
C LEU A 378 36.49 -29.86 -20.71
N LEU A 379 35.36 -29.17 -20.82
CA LEU A 379 34.99 -28.40 -22.01
C LEU A 379 35.37 -26.94 -21.79
N ARG A 380 36.01 -26.32 -22.78
CA ARG A 380 36.31 -24.88 -22.80
C ARG A 380 35.77 -24.23 -24.06
N ARG A 381 35.17 -23.04 -23.93
CA ARG A 381 34.63 -22.26 -25.04
C ARG A 381 34.84 -20.77 -24.81
N GLY A 382 35.08 -19.98 -25.85
CA GLY A 382 35.11 -18.52 -25.75
C GLY A 382 33.79 -17.95 -25.26
N THR A 383 33.84 -16.79 -24.59
CA THR A 383 32.62 -16.07 -24.18
C THR A 383 31.90 -15.39 -25.34
N ASP A 384 32.63 -15.09 -26.42
CA ASP A 384 32.08 -14.58 -27.67
C ASP A 384 31.73 -15.78 -28.55
N PRO A 385 30.44 -16.01 -28.89
CA PRO A 385 30.03 -17.15 -29.69
C PRO A 385 30.51 -17.08 -31.15
N LEU A 386 30.92 -15.90 -31.63
CA LEU A 386 31.35 -15.65 -33.02
C LEU A 386 32.88 -15.63 -33.21
N ARG A 387 33.65 -15.79 -32.13
CA ARG A 387 35.12 -15.95 -32.14
C ARG A 387 35.52 -17.33 -31.65
#